data_AF-A0A5K0XGB7-F1
#
_entry.id   AF-A0A5K0XGB7-F1
#
_cell.length_a   1.000
_cell.length_b   1.000
_cell.length_c   1.000
_cell.angle_alpha   90.00
_cell.angle_beta   90.00
_cell.angle_gamma   90.00
#
_symmetry.space_group_name_H-M   'P 1'
#
loop_
_entity.id
_entity.type
_entity.pdbx_description
1 polymer ?
#
loop_
_entity_poly.entity_id
_entity_poly.type
_entity_poly.pdbx_seq_one_letter_code
_entity_poly.pdbx_strand_id
1 'polypeptide(L)'
;LSCQLSAVTISMDKITGICLFLPVFFIAACSFTFTITNNCQFTIWPAILSGAGSPELSPTGFQLKPGTSYNIQATPKWSGRIWGRTGCNFDSEGNGVCLTGDCGGNLECNGRGGQPPVTLFEITLGDGNTDDYYDISLVDGYNLPIIAKPCSINGPCNATGCTTNLNS
;
A
#
# COMPACT_ATOMS: atom_id res chain seq x y z
N LEU A 1 5.82 -0.60 -23.49
CA LEU A 1 6.15 -0.74 -22.05
C LEU A 1 4.91 -1.28 -21.34
N SER A 2 4.70 -2.60 -21.37
CA SER A 2 3.53 -3.21 -20.74
C SER A 2 3.94 -3.67 -19.35
N CYS A 3 3.41 -3.05 -18.29
CA CYS A 3 3.26 -3.81 -17.05
C CYS A 3 2.31 -4.98 -17.37
N GLN A 4 2.46 -6.13 -16.71
CA GLN A 4 1.48 -7.20 -16.82
C GLN A 4 0.10 -6.69 -16.32
N LEU A 5 -0.92 -7.55 -16.33
CA LEU A 5 -2.29 -7.27 -15.87
C LEU A 5 -2.42 -6.62 -14.47
N SER A 6 -1.33 -6.34 -13.75
CA SER A 6 -1.30 -5.53 -12.54
C SER A 6 0.11 -4.96 -12.34
N ALA A 7 0.28 -3.64 -12.36
CA ALA A 7 1.58 -3.00 -12.13
C ALA A 7 2.02 -3.11 -10.67
N VAL A 8 1.09 -2.88 -9.76
CA VAL A 8 1.30 -3.02 -8.32
C VAL A 8 0.36 -4.08 -7.78
N THR A 9 0.90 -5.07 -7.09
CA THR A 9 0.10 -6.00 -6.27
C THR A 9 0.24 -5.60 -4.82
N ILE A 10 -0.89 -5.45 -4.12
CA ILE A 10 -0.92 -5.27 -2.68
C ILE A 10 -1.59 -6.50 -2.07
N SER A 11 -0.82 -7.33 -1.37
CA SER A 11 -1.38 -8.44 -0.59
C SER A 11 -1.54 -8.04 0.86
N MET A 12 -2.62 -8.48 1.51
CA MET A 12 -2.88 -8.19 2.92
C MET A 12 -2.99 -9.49 3.70
N ASP A 13 -2.09 -9.68 4.66
CA ASP A 13 -2.08 -10.85 5.53
C ASP A 13 -2.41 -10.45 6.97
N LYS A 14 -3.38 -11.15 7.56
CA LYS A 14 -3.76 -10.99 8.96
C LYS A 14 -3.07 -12.07 9.80
N ILE A 15 -2.09 -11.69 10.59
CA ILE A 15 -1.34 -12.63 11.43
C ILE A 15 -1.91 -12.56 12.86
N THR A 16 -2.37 -13.70 13.38
CA THR A 16 -2.73 -13.84 14.79
C THR A 16 -1.56 -14.49 15.52
N GLY A 17 -0.84 -13.73 16.33
CA GLY A 17 0.28 -14.26 17.12
C GLY A 17 -0.18 -14.88 18.44
N ILE A 18 0.22 -16.12 18.71
CA ILE A 18 0.10 -16.73 20.05
C ILE A 18 1.40 -16.44 20.81
N CYS A 19 1.33 -15.61 21.86
CA CYS A 19 2.48 -15.33 22.73
C CYS A 19 2.58 -16.43 23.81
N LEU A 20 3.64 -17.25 23.78
CA LEU A 20 3.92 -18.28 24.79
C LEU A 20 4.91 -17.74 25.84
N PHE A 21 4.48 -17.57 27.10
CA PHE A 21 5.04 -18.15 28.35
C PHE A 21 4.57 -17.42 29.64
N LEU A 22 4.21 -18.23 30.66
CA LEU A 22 3.88 -17.96 32.08
C LEU A 22 2.52 -17.27 32.41
N PRO A 23 1.90 -17.64 33.56
CA PRO A 23 0.48 -17.41 33.81
C PRO A 23 0.23 -15.94 34.12
N VAL A 24 -0.91 -15.44 33.65
CA VAL A 24 -1.51 -14.12 33.86
C VAL A 24 -1.31 -13.15 32.66
N PHE A 25 -2.38 -13.06 31.86
CA PHE A 25 -2.66 -12.25 30.65
C PHE A 25 -2.22 -12.81 29.28
N PHE A 26 -3.19 -13.41 28.57
CA PHE A 26 -3.14 -13.61 27.12
C PHE A 26 -3.50 -12.30 26.41
N ILE A 27 -2.55 -11.67 25.71
CA ILE A 27 -2.85 -10.63 24.73
C ILE A 27 -2.73 -11.29 23.35
N ALA A 28 -3.87 -11.55 22.70
CA ALA A 28 -3.87 -11.89 21.29
C ALA A 28 -3.60 -10.60 20.50
N ALA A 29 -2.41 -10.49 19.91
CA ALA A 29 -2.08 -9.40 19.02
C ALA A 29 -2.47 -9.79 17.58
N CYS A 30 -3.36 -9.01 16.98
CA CYS A 30 -3.61 -9.05 15.55
C CYS A 30 -2.68 -8.04 14.88
N SER A 31 -1.87 -8.48 13.92
CA SER A 31 -1.11 -7.58 13.05
C SER A 31 -1.55 -7.76 11.61
N PHE A 32 -1.49 -6.67 10.85
CA PHE A 32 -1.78 -6.67 9.43
C PHE A 32 -0.51 -6.34 8.67
N THR A 33 -0.20 -7.10 7.63
CA THR A 33 0.95 -6.85 6.75
C THR A 33 0.46 -6.51 5.37
N PHE A 34 0.87 -5.36 4.85
CA PHE A 34 0.77 -5.04 3.43
C PHE A 34 2.05 -5.49 2.73
N THR A 35 1.94 -6.39 1.76
CA THR A 35 3.04 -6.74 0.85
C THR A 35 2.83 -6.00 -0.46
N ILE A 36 3.70 -5.02 -0.76
CA ILE A 36 3.63 -4.20 -1.97
C ILE A 36 4.65 -4.73 -2.96
N THR A 37 4.20 -5.22 -4.11
CA THR A 37 5.06 -5.80 -5.16
C THR A 37 5.03 -4.95 -6.43
N ASN A 38 6.20 -4.63 -6.97
CA ASN A 38 6.36 -3.99 -8.26
C ASN A 38 6.48 -5.04 -9.37
N ASN A 39 5.43 -5.21 -10.18
CA ASN A 39 5.43 -6.11 -11.34
C ASN A 39 5.77 -5.41 -12.65
N CYS A 40 6.09 -4.12 -12.62
CA CYS A 40 6.53 -3.38 -13.80
C CYS A 40 8.00 -3.67 -14.12
N GLN A 41 8.37 -3.42 -15.37
CA GLN A 41 9.76 -3.50 -15.84
C GLN A 41 10.59 -2.25 -15.51
N PHE A 42 10.01 -1.30 -14.77
CA PHE A 42 10.66 -0.06 -14.34
C PHE A 42 10.44 0.16 -12.85
N THR A 43 11.31 0.98 -12.24
CA THR A 43 11.22 1.36 -10.83
C THR A 43 9.97 2.20 -10.58
N ILE A 44 9.26 1.90 -9.50
CA ILE A 44 8.18 2.73 -8.97
C ILE A 44 8.58 3.22 -7.57
N TRP A 45 7.87 4.25 -7.08
CA TRP A 45 8.05 4.72 -5.73
C TRP A 45 6.71 4.68 -4.99
N PRO A 46 6.38 3.58 -4.32
CA PRO A 46 5.16 3.53 -3.52
C PRO A 46 5.17 4.61 -2.45
N ALA A 47 3.98 5.03 -2.08
CA ALA A 47 3.74 6.03 -1.05
C ALA A 47 2.46 5.69 -0.28
N ILE A 48 2.46 6.07 0.99
CA ILE A 48 1.46 5.69 1.99
C ILE A 48 1.03 6.94 2.73
N LEU A 49 -0.29 7.10 2.87
CA LEU A 49 -0.90 8.14 3.66
C LEU A 49 -1.84 7.50 4.68
N SER A 50 -1.50 7.61 5.97
CA SER A 50 -2.42 7.25 7.04
C SER A 50 -3.59 8.23 7.11
N GLY A 51 -4.80 7.70 7.28
CA GLY A 51 -6.01 8.48 7.50
C GLY A 51 -6.03 9.15 8.88
N ALA A 52 -6.97 10.08 9.06
CA ALA A 52 -7.13 10.79 10.33
C ALA A 52 -7.35 9.80 11.50
N GLY A 53 -6.57 9.96 12.57
CA GLY A 53 -6.64 9.10 13.75
C GLY A 53 -5.92 7.76 13.62
N SER A 54 -5.38 7.43 12.44
CA SER A 54 -4.53 6.24 12.25
C SER A 54 -3.05 6.60 12.46
N PRO A 55 -2.24 5.74 13.08
CA PRO A 55 -0.81 5.98 13.22
C PRO A 55 -0.13 6.04 11.85
N GLU A 56 0.91 6.87 11.72
CA GLU A 56 1.75 6.89 10.53
C GLU A 56 2.49 5.56 10.37
N LEU A 57 2.50 5.02 9.15
CA LEU A 57 3.28 3.84 8.81
C LEU A 57 4.64 4.28 8.26
N SER A 58 5.70 3.54 8.59
CA SER A 58 7.05 3.81 8.11
C SER A 58 7.57 2.65 7.25
N PRO A 59 8.20 2.94 6.09
CA PRO A 59 8.31 4.26 5.45
C PRO A 59 6.97 4.77 4.90
N THR A 60 6.83 6.09 4.74
CA THR A 60 5.69 6.78 4.07
C THR A 60 5.90 6.91 2.57
N GLY A 61 7.13 6.73 2.09
CA GLY A 61 7.43 6.58 0.67
C GLY A 61 8.83 6.02 0.42
N PHE A 62 8.96 5.16 -0.58
CA PHE A 62 10.19 4.40 -0.79
C PHE A 62 10.36 4.01 -2.25
N GLN A 63 11.60 3.66 -2.65
CA GLN A 63 11.89 3.15 -3.99
C GLN A 63 11.68 1.64 -4.06
N LEU A 64 10.99 1.16 -5.10
CA LEU A 64 10.75 -0.27 -5.33
C LEU A 64 11.17 -0.67 -6.74
N LYS A 65 12.23 -1.48 -6.85
CA LYS A 65 12.80 -1.94 -8.12
C LYS A 65 11.89 -2.96 -8.81
N PRO A 66 12.01 -3.16 -10.13
CA PRO A 66 11.29 -4.21 -10.87
C PRO A 66 11.39 -5.57 -10.20
N GLY A 67 10.26 -6.26 -10.05
CA GLY A 67 10.16 -7.61 -9.50
C GLY A 67 10.43 -7.74 -7.99
N THR A 68 10.58 -6.62 -7.28
CA THR A 68 10.82 -6.61 -5.82
C THR A 68 9.55 -6.31 -5.04
N SER A 69 9.56 -6.71 -3.76
CA SER A 69 8.45 -6.47 -2.83
C SER A 69 8.95 -5.80 -1.55
N TYR A 70 8.07 -5.09 -0.87
CA TYR A 70 8.31 -4.49 0.44
C TYR A 70 7.12 -4.75 1.36
N ASN A 71 7.40 -5.07 2.63
CA ASN A 71 6.39 -5.37 3.62
C ASN A 71 6.23 -4.20 4.59
N ILE A 72 5.00 -3.74 4.76
CA ILE A 72 4.62 -2.69 5.71
C ILE A 72 3.72 -3.29 6.77
N GLN A 73 4.06 -3.09 8.03
CA GLN A 73 3.21 -3.50 9.15
C GLN A 73 2.19 -2.40 9.46
N ALA A 74 0.94 -2.79 9.66
CA ALA A 74 -0.14 -1.92 10.08
C ALA A 74 -0.82 -2.46 11.34
N THR A 75 -1.36 -1.54 12.12
CA THR A 75 -2.11 -1.87 13.33
C THR A 75 -3.56 -2.19 12.99
N PRO A 76 -4.28 -2.95 13.84
CA PRO A 76 -5.73 -3.04 13.75
C PRO A 76 -6.37 -1.64 13.75
N LYS A 77 -7.52 -1.50 13.09
CA LYS A 77 -8.24 -0.22 12.90
C LYS A 77 -7.50 0.83 12.09
N TRP A 78 -6.36 0.50 11.48
CA TRP A 78 -5.65 1.45 10.62
C TRP A 78 -6.45 1.71 9.33
N SER A 79 -6.53 2.97 8.95
CA SER A 79 -7.12 3.41 7.69
C SER A 79 -6.13 4.28 6.94
N GLY A 80 -6.19 4.27 5.62
CA GLY A 80 -5.30 5.07 4.79
C GLY A 80 -5.37 4.75 3.31
N ARG A 81 -4.37 5.24 2.59
CA ARG A 81 -4.24 5.09 1.14
C ARG A 81 -2.82 4.71 0.76
N ILE A 82 -2.69 3.88 -0.27
CA ILE A 82 -1.42 3.48 -0.87
C ILE A 82 -1.48 3.75 -2.38
N TRP A 83 -0.42 4.30 -2.95
CA TRP A 83 -0.32 4.51 -4.40
C TRP A 83 1.11 4.31 -4.90
N GLY A 84 1.27 4.19 -6.22
CA GLY A 84 2.57 4.13 -6.87
C GLY A 84 2.89 5.45 -7.58
N ARG A 85 4.12 5.93 -7.42
CA ARG A 85 4.67 7.07 -8.17
C ARG A 85 5.59 6.60 -9.28
N THR A 86 5.68 7.38 -10.36
CA THR A 86 6.52 7.03 -11.53
C THR A 86 7.40 8.19 -11.99
N GLY A 87 8.51 7.85 -12.67
CA GLY A 87 9.43 8.83 -13.24
C GLY A 87 10.07 9.74 -12.18
N CYS A 88 10.30 9.22 -10.99
CA CYS A 88 10.85 10.02 -9.90
C CYS A 88 12.36 10.17 -10.02
N ASN A 89 12.85 11.34 -9.62
CA ASN A 89 14.27 11.61 -9.43
C ASN A 89 14.45 12.31 -8.08
N PHE A 90 15.11 11.63 -7.15
CA PHE A 90 15.41 12.15 -5.81
C PHE A 90 16.91 12.25 -5.60
N ASP A 91 17.35 13.29 -4.90
CA ASP A 91 18.72 13.41 -4.42
C ASP A 91 18.97 12.52 -3.18
N SER A 92 20.18 12.61 -2.61
CA SER A 92 20.57 11.85 -1.42
C SER A 92 19.81 12.24 -0.15
N GLU A 93 19.18 13.41 -0.14
CA GLU A 93 18.37 13.91 0.99
C GLU A 93 16.89 13.53 0.82
N GLY A 94 16.52 12.93 -0.31
CA GLY A 94 15.15 12.54 -0.63
C GLY A 94 14.32 13.66 -1.24
N ASN A 95 14.93 14.79 -1.64
CA ASN A 95 14.24 15.88 -2.33
C ASN A 95 14.23 15.62 -3.83
N GLY A 96 13.14 15.95 -4.51
CA GLY A 96 13.01 15.63 -5.93
C GLY A 96 11.63 15.90 -6.50
N VAL A 97 11.27 15.14 -7.54
CA VAL A 97 9.93 15.20 -8.14
C VAL A 97 9.62 13.89 -8.85
N CYS A 98 8.34 13.51 -8.83
CA CYS A 98 7.79 12.43 -9.66
C CYS A 98 6.93 12.98 -10.80
N LEU A 99 6.91 12.26 -11.94
CA LEU A 99 6.05 12.62 -13.07
C LEU A 99 4.56 12.39 -12.75
N THR A 100 4.24 11.35 -11.99
CA THR A 100 2.86 11.07 -11.55
C THR A 100 2.83 10.66 -10.07
N GLY A 101 1.75 11.03 -9.38
CA GLY A 101 1.52 10.70 -7.97
C GLY A 101 2.47 11.40 -6.98
N ASP A 102 3.19 12.44 -7.40
CA ASP A 102 4.11 13.18 -6.53
C ASP A 102 3.44 13.65 -5.24
N CYS A 103 4.18 13.71 -4.13
CA CYS A 103 3.64 14.10 -2.82
C CYS A 103 4.35 15.32 -2.24
N GLY A 104 4.65 16.31 -3.08
CA GLY A 104 5.31 17.55 -2.70
C GLY A 104 6.82 17.49 -2.81
N GLY A 105 7.35 16.74 -3.77
CA GLY A 105 8.76 16.70 -4.12
C GLY A 105 9.66 16.00 -3.10
N ASN A 106 9.13 15.04 -2.36
CA ASN A 106 9.86 14.30 -1.33
C ASN A 106 9.71 12.78 -1.53
N LEU A 107 10.76 12.03 -1.23
CA LEU A 107 10.73 10.56 -1.23
C LEU A 107 9.74 10.06 -0.18
N GLU A 108 9.88 10.53 1.06
CA GLU A 108 8.94 10.31 2.16
C GLU A 108 7.79 11.34 2.09
N CYS A 109 6.55 10.85 2.02
CA CYS A 109 5.40 11.71 1.86
C CYS A 109 4.94 12.38 3.16
N ASN A 110 5.28 11.84 4.34
CA ASN A 110 5.09 12.48 5.65
C ASN A 110 3.70 13.13 5.82
N GLY A 111 2.65 12.35 5.61
CA GLY A 111 1.27 12.81 5.71
C GLY A 111 0.72 13.61 4.51
N ARG A 112 1.48 13.75 3.41
CA ARG A 112 1.01 14.37 2.17
C ARG A 112 0.40 13.34 1.23
N GLY A 113 -0.71 13.71 0.58
CA GLY A 113 -1.34 12.90 -0.47
C GLY A 113 -0.63 13.02 -1.81
N GLY A 114 -0.87 12.05 -2.69
CA GLY A 114 -0.39 12.07 -4.07
C GLY A 114 -1.14 13.09 -4.92
N GLN A 115 -0.43 13.80 -5.77
CA GLN A 115 -0.98 14.75 -6.74
C GLN A 115 -1.66 13.99 -7.89
N PRO A 116 -2.94 14.26 -8.19
CA PRO A 116 -3.64 13.69 -9.35
C PRO A 116 -2.94 13.98 -10.70
N PRO A 117 -3.03 13.09 -11.71
CA PRO A 117 -3.77 11.84 -11.68
C PRO A 117 -3.05 10.71 -10.93
N VAL A 118 -3.77 9.97 -10.08
CA VAL A 118 -3.21 8.87 -9.28
C VAL A 118 -4.25 7.78 -9.01
N THR A 119 -3.90 6.52 -9.30
CA THR A 119 -4.67 5.36 -8.88
C THR A 119 -4.43 5.11 -7.40
N LEU A 120 -5.49 5.03 -6.59
CA LEU A 120 -5.40 4.84 -5.15
C LEU A 120 -5.87 3.44 -4.76
N PHE A 121 -5.15 2.79 -3.85
CA PHE A 121 -5.71 1.73 -3.02
C PHE A 121 -6.14 2.34 -1.69
N GLU A 122 -7.44 2.34 -1.42
CA GLU A 122 -8.03 2.87 -0.19
C GLU A 122 -8.42 1.70 0.73
N ILE A 123 -8.16 1.84 2.02
CA ILE A 123 -8.26 0.73 2.97
C ILE A 123 -8.65 1.24 4.37
N THR A 124 -9.55 0.53 5.02
CA THR A 124 -9.89 0.63 6.44
C THR A 124 -9.88 -0.78 7.03
N LEU A 125 -8.89 -1.06 7.86
CA LEU A 125 -8.77 -2.34 8.57
C LEU A 125 -9.74 -2.39 9.73
N GLY A 126 -10.32 -3.56 9.96
CA GLY A 126 -11.02 -3.89 11.18
C GLY A 126 -10.05 -4.15 12.34
N ASP A 127 -10.60 -4.63 13.44
CA ASP A 127 -9.88 -4.88 14.68
C ASP A 127 -9.55 -6.35 14.96
N GLY A 128 -9.85 -7.22 13.99
CA GLY A 128 -9.83 -8.66 14.21
C GLY A 128 -11.20 -9.29 14.15
N ASN A 129 -12.22 -8.59 14.65
CA ASN A 129 -13.61 -9.07 14.75
C ASN A 129 -14.58 -8.30 13.86
N THR A 130 -14.10 -7.20 13.27
CA THR A 130 -14.83 -6.35 12.33
C THR A 130 -14.25 -6.51 10.93
N ASP A 131 -15.10 -6.25 9.93
CA ASP A 131 -14.74 -6.38 8.52
C ASP A 131 -13.69 -5.33 8.10
N ASP A 132 -12.81 -5.75 7.18
CA ASP A 132 -11.92 -4.85 6.46
C ASP A 132 -12.64 -4.30 5.22
N TYR A 133 -12.53 -3.00 4.96
CA TYR A 133 -13.10 -2.33 3.78
C TYR A 133 -11.99 -1.79 2.90
N TYR A 134 -12.02 -2.09 1.60
CA TYR A 134 -11.02 -1.64 0.66
C TYR A 134 -11.55 -1.53 -0.76
N ASP A 135 -10.92 -0.66 -1.54
CA ASP A 135 -11.21 -0.49 -2.96
C ASP A 135 -10.00 0.05 -3.73
N ILE A 136 -10.09 -0.06 -5.07
CA ILE A 136 -9.22 0.68 -5.98
C ILE A 136 -10.02 1.86 -6.51
N SER A 137 -9.56 3.06 -6.17
CA SER A 137 -10.23 4.31 -6.52
C SER A 137 -9.51 4.99 -7.69
N LEU A 138 -10.30 5.39 -8.68
CA LEU A 138 -9.89 6.20 -9.82
C LEU A 138 -10.50 7.62 -9.75
N VAL A 139 -11.05 7.99 -8.60
CA VAL A 139 -11.64 9.32 -8.38
C VAL A 139 -10.62 10.42 -8.65
N ASP A 140 -9.37 10.19 -8.22
CA ASP A 140 -8.23 11.07 -8.43
C ASP A 140 -7.48 10.78 -9.75
N GLY A 141 -8.11 10.07 -10.69
CA GLY A 141 -7.54 9.73 -11.99
C GLY A 141 -6.77 8.41 -11.99
N TYR A 142 -5.96 8.21 -13.03
CA TYR A 142 -5.27 6.95 -13.29
C TYR A 142 -3.81 7.19 -13.69
N ASN A 143 -2.89 6.44 -13.09
CA ASN A 143 -1.47 6.45 -13.48
C ASN A 143 -0.87 5.04 -13.63
N LEU A 144 -1.19 4.13 -12.71
CA LEU A 144 -0.73 2.74 -12.71
C LEU A 144 -1.89 1.78 -12.45
N PRO A 145 -1.90 0.57 -13.06
CA PRO A 145 -2.86 -0.45 -12.72
C PRO A 145 -2.51 -1.12 -11.38
N ILE A 146 -3.40 -1.03 -10.39
CA ILE A 146 -3.20 -1.62 -9.06
C ILE A 146 -4.20 -2.77 -8.86
N ILE A 147 -3.73 -3.88 -8.30
CA ILE A 147 -4.56 -4.97 -7.79
C ILE A 147 -4.31 -5.16 -6.30
N ALA A 148 -5.38 -5.28 -5.53
CA ALA A 148 -5.37 -5.66 -4.13
C ALA A 148 -5.85 -7.12 -4.00
N LYS A 149 -5.10 -7.92 -3.25
CA LYS A 149 -5.33 -9.34 -2.98
C LYS A 149 -5.31 -9.59 -1.46
N PRO A 150 -6.40 -9.30 -0.74
CA PRO A 150 -6.47 -9.64 0.66
C PRO A 150 -6.55 -11.15 0.83
N CYS A 151 -5.78 -11.68 1.79
CA CYS A 151 -5.81 -13.08 2.16
C CYS A 151 -6.09 -13.20 3.66
N SER A 152 -7.21 -13.82 4.00
CA SER A 152 -7.52 -14.22 5.37
C SER A 152 -7.07 -15.67 5.57
N ILE A 153 -6.51 -15.99 6.74
CA ILE A 153 -6.14 -17.36 7.12
C ILE A 153 -7.34 -18.32 7.00
N ASN A 154 -8.58 -17.82 7.13
CA ASN A 154 -9.81 -18.61 7.13
C ASN A 154 -10.84 -18.21 6.04
N GLY A 155 -10.47 -17.41 5.04
CA GLY A 155 -11.40 -16.88 4.02
C GLY A 155 -10.82 -16.84 2.60
N PRO A 156 -11.68 -16.73 1.56
CA PRO A 156 -11.21 -16.69 0.17
C PRO A 156 -10.40 -15.42 -0.11
N CYS A 157 -9.29 -15.55 -0.87
CA CYS A 157 -8.51 -14.39 -1.34
C CYS A 157 -9.16 -13.73 -2.57
N ASN A 158 -10.29 -13.05 -2.37
CA ASN A 158 -10.97 -12.34 -3.45
C ASN A 158 -10.17 -11.09 -3.84
N ALA A 159 -9.66 -11.05 -5.07
CA ALA A 159 -8.90 -9.92 -5.58
C ALA A 159 -9.83 -8.83 -6.12
N THR A 160 -9.50 -7.56 -5.87
CA THR A 160 -10.11 -6.40 -6.54
C THR A 160 -9.01 -5.57 -7.20
N GLY A 161 -9.25 -5.01 -8.39
CA GLY A 161 -8.18 -4.34 -9.12
C GLY A 161 -8.63 -3.60 -10.37
N CYS A 162 -7.89 -2.54 -10.71
CA CYS A 162 -7.87 -2.00 -12.05
C CYS A 162 -6.66 -2.60 -12.77
N THR A 163 -6.90 -3.67 -13.52
CA THR A 163 -5.85 -4.54 -14.10
C THR A 163 -5.44 -4.15 -15.52
N THR A 164 -6.20 -3.24 -16.14
CA THR A 164 -5.98 -2.82 -17.52
C THR A 164 -5.25 -1.48 -17.54
N ASN A 165 -4.32 -1.32 -18.49
CA ASN A 165 -3.71 -0.02 -18.71
C ASN A 165 -4.70 0.92 -19.41
N LEU A 166 -5.25 1.90 -18.68
CA LEU A 166 -6.20 2.87 -19.25
C LEU A 166 -5.54 3.98 -20.08
N ASN A 167 -4.21 4.10 -20.03
CA ASN A 167 -3.43 5.08 -20.81
C ASN A 167 -2.97 4.54 -22.18
N SER A 168 -3.57 3.44 -22.66
CA SER A 168 -3.21 2.77 -23.92
C SER A 168 -3.67 3.53 -25.16
#